data_AF-A0A8T1QBE5-F1
#
_entry.id   AF-A0A8T1QBE5-F1
#
_cell.length_a   1.000
_cell.length_b   1.000
_cell.length_c   1.000
_cell.angle_alpha   90.00
_cell.angle_beta   90.00
_cell.angle_gamma   90.00
#
_symmetry.space_group_name_H-M   'P 1'
#
loop_
_entity.id
_entity.type
_entity.pdbx_description
1 polymer ?
#
loop_
_entity_poly.entity_id
_entity_poly.type
_entity_poly.pdbx_seq_one_letter_code
_entity_poly.pdbx_strand_id
1 'polypeptide(L)'
;MAKPKAPRRTLESYTVKHINKTIRGGDCVLMRPSDPSKPSCVAKIERIEADGRGTNVKVHVRWYYRPEESIGGRRQFHGSKEVFLSDHYDAQSADTIEAKCTVHSFKSYTKLDAVGNDDFFCRFEYNSSTGAFNPDRVAVYRSVWSQLMRYTSTIWSQDY
;
A
#
# COMPACT_ATOMS: atom_id res chain seq x y z
N MET A 1 -9.60 24.20 36.88
CA MET A 1 -8.19 24.17 36.40
C MET A 1 -7.98 22.89 35.59
N ALA A 2 -7.56 22.98 34.33
CA ALA A 2 -7.24 21.80 33.53
C ALA A 2 -5.93 21.18 34.04
N LYS A 3 -5.94 19.88 34.36
CA LYS A 3 -4.72 19.17 34.77
C LYS A 3 -3.67 19.24 33.65
N PRO A 4 -2.38 19.48 33.94
CA PRO A 4 -1.34 19.51 32.92
C PRO A 4 -1.32 18.17 32.15
N LYS A 5 -1.40 18.24 30.82
CA LYS A 5 -1.29 17.06 29.97
C LYS A 5 0.12 16.50 30.12
N ALA A 6 0.21 15.27 30.63
CA ALA A 6 1.47 14.55 30.70
C ALA A 6 2.11 14.46 29.29
N PRO A 7 3.46 14.56 29.20
CA PRO A 7 4.16 14.63 27.92
C PRO A 7 3.92 13.35 27.12
N ARG A 8 3.70 13.51 25.80
CA ARG A 8 3.60 12.38 24.86
C ARG A 8 4.93 11.66 24.79
N ARG A 9 4.89 10.33 24.60
CA ARG A 9 6.08 9.49 24.51
C ARG A 9 6.08 8.73 23.19
N THR A 10 7.19 8.79 22.47
CA THR A 10 7.43 7.94 21.30
C THR A 10 7.71 6.52 21.77
N LEU A 11 7.09 5.53 21.13
CA LEU A 11 7.29 4.12 21.41
C LEU A 11 8.09 3.47 20.28
N GLU A 12 9.01 2.56 20.61
CA GLU A 12 9.72 1.73 19.62
C GLU A 12 8.78 0.69 18.99
N SER A 13 7.90 0.11 19.81
CA SER A 13 6.92 -0.88 19.39
C SER A 13 5.63 -0.78 20.19
N TYR A 14 4.55 -1.34 19.65
CA TYR A 14 3.26 -1.44 20.31
C TYR A 14 2.54 -2.72 19.91
N THR A 15 1.86 -3.37 20.85
CA THR A 15 1.05 -4.56 20.55
C THR A 15 -0.41 -4.17 20.42
N VAL A 16 -0.94 -4.30 19.20
CA VAL A 16 -2.33 -4.02 18.88
C VAL A 16 -3.17 -5.20 19.39
N LYS A 17 -3.99 -4.94 20.42
CA LYS A 17 -4.63 -5.98 21.23
C LYS A 17 -5.57 -6.88 20.45
N HIS A 18 -6.44 -6.30 19.61
CA HIS A 18 -7.49 -7.07 18.92
C HIS A 18 -6.97 -7.94 17.77
N ILE A 19 -5.77 -7.66 17.25
CA ILE A 19 -5.11 -8.53 16.25
C ILE A 19 -3.99 -9.37 16.85
N ASN A 20 -3.63 -9.15 18.12
CA ASN A 20 -2.53 -9.78 18.82
C ASN A 20 -1.20 -9.76 18.02
N LYS A 21 -0.86 -8.59 17.46
CA LYS A 21 0.38 -8.38 16.70
C LYS A 21 1.13 -7.14 17.21
N THR A 22 2.45 -7.25 17.25
CA THR A 22 3.34 -6.13 17.55
C THR A 22 3.72 -5.39 16.28
N ILE A 23 3.56 -4.07 16.31
CA ILE A 23 3.93 -3.13 15.25
C ILE A 23 5.13 -2.26 15.68
N ARG A 24 5.90 -1.80 14.69
CA ARG A 24 7.09 -0.94 14.83
C ARG A 24 7.09 0.13 13.75
N GLY A 25 7.93 1.15 13.92
CA GLY A 25 8.28 2.06 12.81
C GLY A 25 8.85 1.27 11.62
N GLY A 26 8.38 1.60 10.42
CA GLY A 26 8.72 0.93 9.16
C GLY A 26 7.77 -0.20 8.74
N ASP A 27 6.98 -0.75 9.66
CA ASP A 27 5.99 -1.79 9.32
C ASP A 27 4.90 -1.25 8.39
N CYS A 28 4.38 -2.12 7.52
CA CYS A 28 3.17 -1.84 6.75
C CYS A 28 1.95 -2.51 7.40
N VAL A 29 0.82 -1.80 7.36
CA VAL A 29 -0.43 -2.23 7.98
C VAL A 29 -1.63 -1.97 7.08
N LEU A 30 -2.67 -2.79 7.26
CA LEU A 30 -4.01 -2.54 6.75
C LEU A 30 -4.79 -1.77 7.82
N MET A 31 -5.44 -0.69 7.42
CA MET A 31 -6.21 0.17 8.31
C MET A 31 -7.64 0.26 7.83
N ARG A 32 -8.57 0.25 8.80
CA ARG A 32 -9.99 0.38 8.54
C ARG A 32 -10.27 1.74 7.87
N PRO A 33 -10.97 1.76 6.74
CA PRO A 33 -11.35 3.00 6.10
C PRO A 33 -12.46 3.70 6.88
N SER A 34 -12.60 5.02 6.69
CA SER A 34 -13.73 5.77 7.24
C SER A 34 -15.07 5.34 6.65
N ASP A 35 -15.05 4.87 5.40
CA ASP A 35 -16.21 4.33 4.68
C ASP A 35 -16.08 2.79 4.61
N PRO A 36 -16.93 2.02 5.31
CA PRO A 36 -16.86 0.56 5.34
C PRO A 36 -17.08 -0.12 3.98
N SER A 37 -17.61 0.60 2.99
CA SER A 37 -17.76 0.07 1.62
C SER A 37 -16.45 0.04 0.84
N LYS A 38 -15.43 0.78 1.31
CA LYS A 38 -14.11 0.80 0.70
C LYS A 38 -13.23 -0.33 1.22
N PRO A 39 -12.25 -0.80 0.42
CA PRO A 39 -11.26 -1.74 0.92
C PRO A 39 -10.38 -1.11 2.00
N SER A 40 -9.77 -1.93 2.86
CA SER A 40 -8.81 -1.46 3.85
C SER A 40 -7.64 -0.71 3.17
N CYS A 41 -7.29 0.41 3.78
CA CYS A 41 -6.21 1.29 3.33
C CYS A 41 -4.86 0.68 3.71
N VAL A 42 -3.86 0.81 2.84
CA VAL A 42 -2.50 0.34 3.11
C VAL A 42 -1.69 1.52 3.63
N ALA A 43 -0.95 1.36 4.72
CA ALA A 43 -0.17 2.44 5.30
C ALA A 43 1.18 1.94 5.81
N LYS A 44 2.20 2.79 5.72
CA LYS A 44 3.50 2.59 6.38
C LYS A 44 3.50 3.33 7.71
N ILE A 45 3.91 2.66 8.78
CA ILE A 45 4.08 3.30 10.09
C ILE A 45 5.39 4.09 10.08
N GLU A 46 5.32 5.40 10.31
CA GLU A 46 6.50 6.26 10.45
C GLU A 46 6.95 6.31 11.91
N ARG A 47 5.99 6.48 12.84
CA ARG A 47 6.27 6.47 14.29
C ARG A 47 5.03 6.14 15.11
N ILE A 48 5.26 5.70 16.34
CA ILE A 48 4.20 5.36 17.30
C ILE A 48 4.31 6.32 18.49
N GLU A 49 3.19 6.90 18.90
CA GLU A 49 3.11 7.81 20.05
C GLU A 49 2.04 7.36 21.02
N ALA A 50 2.37 7.34 22.31
CA ALA A 50 1.41 7.21 23.38
C ALA A 50 1.12 8.58 24.02
N ASP A 51 -0.13 8.78 24.44
CA ASP A 51 -0.45 9.85 25.38
C ASP A 51 0.29 9.63 26.71
N GLY A 52 0.35 10.68 27.54
CA GLY A 52 1.10 10.60 28.80
C GLY A 52 0.54 9.62 29.83
N ARG A 53 -0.62 9.00 29.59
CA ARG A 53 -1.18 7.92 30.43
C ARG A 53 -0.98 6.52 29.83
N GLY A 54 -0.49 6.43 28.59
CA GLY A 54 -0.37 5.17 27.86
C GLY A 54 -1.71 4.57 27.42
N THR A 55 -2.81 5.30 27.60
CA THR A 55 -4.17 4.81 27.33
C THR A 55 -4.54 4.93 25.87
N ASN A 56 -4.13 6.01 25.22
CA ASN A 56 -4.39 6.23 23.79
C ASN A 56 -3.07 6.19 23.03
N VAL A 57 -2.98 5.25 22.09
CA VAL A 57 -1.83 5.11 21.21
C VAL A 57 -2.21 5.53 19.81
N LYS A 58 -1.43 6.46 19.26
CA LYS A 58 -1.55 6.92 17.88
C LYS A 58 -0.38 6.40 17.06
N VAL A 59 -0.66 6.10 15.80
CA VAL A 59 0.33 5.80 14.79
C VAL A 59 0.36 6.96 13.79
N HIS A 60 1.55 7.50 13.55
CA HIS A 60 1.77 8.42 12.44
C HIS A 60 2.14 7.58 11.24
N VAL A 61 1.42 7.77 10.16
CA VAL A 61 1.47 6.90 8.99
C VAL A 61 1.68 7.69 7.72
N ARG A 62 2.26 7.02 6.73
CA ARG A 62 2.35 7.48 5.34
C ARG A 62 1.49 6.57 4.48
N TRP A 63 0.55 7.14 3.74
CA TRP A 63 -0.45 6.37 3.02
C TRP A 63 0.10 5.77 1.73
N TYR A 64 -0.31 4.54 1.45
CA TYR A 64 -0.20 3.95 0.13
C TYR A 64 -1.54 4.07 -0.58
N TYR A 65 -1.53 4.60 -1.80
CA TYR A 65 -2.73 4.73 -2.63
C TYR A 65 -2.84 3.54 -3.58
N ARG A 66 -4.04 2.99 -3.72
CA ARG A 66 -4.35 2.04 -4.77
C ARG A 66 -4.51 2.75 -6.11
N PRO A 67 -4.28 2.07 -7.25
CA PRO A 67 -4.53 2.60 -8.57
C PRO A 67 -5.88 3.30 -8.76
N GLU A 68 -6.94 2.73 -8.19
CA GLU A 68 -8.31 3.24 -8.21
C GLU A 68 -8.49 4.56 -7.48
N GLU A 69 -7.63 4.84 -6.50
CA GLU A 69 -7.68 6.04 -5.65
C GLU A 69 -6.83 7.18 -6.22
N SER A 70 -6.03 6.91 -7.26
CA SER A 70 -5.22 7.94 -7.92
C SER A 70 -6.08 8.83 -8.83
N ILE A 71 -5.67 10.09 -9.01
CA ILE A 71 -6.38 11.05 -9.89
C ILE A 71 -6.51 10.52 -11.32
N GLY A 72 -5.51 9.77 -11.80
CA GLY A 72 -5.51 9.16 -13.13
C GLY A 72 -6.24 7.82 -13.24
N GLY A 73 -6.72 7.28 -12.11
CA GLY A 73 -7.39 5.98 -12.04
C GLY A 73 -6.49 4.78 -12.37
N ARG A 74 -7.09 3.58 -12.33
CA ARG A 74 -6.41 2.34 -12.70
C ARG A 74 -6.14 2.28 -14.21
N ARG A 75 -4.91 1.92 -14.59
CA ARG A 75 -4.45 1.69 -15.96
C ARG A 75 -4.17 0.21 -16.19
N GLN A 76 -4.12 -0.21 -17.46
CA GLN A 76 -3.93 -1.63 -17.84
C GLN A 76 -2.62 -2.25 -17.34
N PHE A 77 -1.56 -1.44 -17.15
CA PHE A 77 -0.28 -1.92 -16.64
C PHE A 77 -0.20 -1.98 -15.10
N HIS A 78 -1.23 -1.53 -14.39
CA HIS A 78 -1.27 -1.59 -12.93
C HIS A 78 -1.62 -3.00 -12.45
N GLY A 79 -0.78 -3.55 -11.57
CA GLY A 79 -1.02 -4.86 -10.95
C GLY A 79 -2.21 -4.84 -9.98
N SER A 80 -2.82 -5.99 -9.74
CA SER A 80 -3.94 -6.12 -8.78
C SER A 80 -3.53 -5.84 -7.33
N LYS A 81 -2.26 -6.13 -6.98
CA LYS A 81 -1.64 -5.87 -5.68
C LYS A 81 -0.75 -4.62 -5.65
N GLU A 82 -0.83 -3.78 -6.68
CA GLU A 82 -0.02 -2.58 -6.78
C GLU A 82 -0.56 -1.48 -5.86
N VAL A 83 0.35 -0.78 -5.19
CA VAL A 83 0.09 0.43 -4.43
C VAL A 83 1.20 1.47 -4.65
N PHE A 84 0.90 2.74 -4.40
CA PHE A 84 1.80 3.86 -4.62
C PHE A 84 2.12 4.56 -3.32
N LEU A 85 3.40 4.76 -3.02
CA LEU A 85 3.81 5.46 -1.80
C LEU A 85 3.53 6.95 -1.96
N SER A 86 2.54 7.47 -1.23
CA SER A 86 2.11 8.86 -1.40
C SER A 86 2.93 9.85 -0.56
N ASP A 87 2.80 11.15 -0.79
CA ASP A 87 3.25 12.23 0.11
C ASP A 87 2.23 12.58 1.21
N HIS A 88 1.17 11.78 1.38
CA HIS A 88 0.12 12.01 2.36
C HIS A 88 0.45 11.33 3.69
N TYR A 89 0.63 12.16 4.73
CA TYR A 89 0.86 11.74 6.11
C TYR A 89 -0.34 12.04 6.99
N ASP A 90 -0.62 11.15 7.95
CA ASP A 90 -1.71 11.33 8.90
C ASP A 90 -1.40 10.66 10.26
N ALA A 91 -2.19 10.96 11.29
CA ALA A 91 -2.09 10.39 12.63
C ALA A 91 -3.41 9.71 13.05
N GLN A 92 -3.40 8.38 13.08
CA GLN A 92 -4.57 7.54 13.35
C GLN A 92 -4.48 6.81 14.69
N SER A 93 -5.62 6.36 15.24
CA SER A 93 -5.59 5.47 16.41
C SER A 93 -5.03 4.11 16.03
N ALA A 94 -4.20 3.50 16.89
CA ALA A 94 -3.73 2.13 16.68
C ALA A 94 -4.87 1.10 16.60
N ASP A 95 -6.05 1.41 17.15
CA ASP A 95 -7.24 0.55 17.11
C ASP A 95 -7.84 0.40 15.70
N THR A 96 -7.47 1.29 14.77
CA THR A 96 -7.91 1.22 13.37
C THR A 96 -7.12 0.21 12.55
N ILE A 97 -6.01 -0.32 13.08
CA ILE A 97 -5.19 -1.31 12.40
C ILE A 97 -5.91 -2.67 12.39
N GLU A 98 -6.10 -3.25 11.22
CA GLU A 98 -6.81 -4.51 11.05
C GLU A 98 -5.87 -5.71 10.84
N ALA A 99 -4.70 -5.47 10.27
CA ALA A 99 -3.65 -6.48 10.10
C ALA A 99 -2.30 -5.84 9.78
N LYS A 100 -1.21 -6.61 9.94
CA LYS A 100 0.06 -6.30 9.28
C LYS A 100 0.00 -6.78 7.83
N CYS A 101 0.73 -6.11 6.94
CA CYS A 101 0.90 -6.50 5.55
C CYS A 101 2.33 -6.23 5.09
N THR A 102 2.68 -6.68 3.88
CA THR A 102 4.00 -6.47 3.29
C THR A 102 3.87 -5.70 1.99
N VAL A 103 4.58 -4.57 1.88
CA VAL A 103 4.73 -3.86 0.61
C VAL A 103 6.14 -4.09 0.09
N HIS A 104 6.25 -4.96 -0.91
CA HIS A 104 7.50 -5.37 -1.53
C HIS A 104 7.99 -4.31 -2.52
N SER A 105 9.31 -4.30 -2.77
CA SER A 105 9.80 -3.73 -4.03
C SER A 105 9.30 -4.56 -5.20
N PHE A 106 9.09 -3.96 -6.38
CA PHE A 106 8.65 -4.72 -7.55
C PHE A 106 9.57 -5.90 -7.87
N LYS A 107 10.89 -5.72 -7.74
CA LYS A 107 11.88 -6.79 -7.95
C LYS A 107 11.73 -7.96 -6.97
N SER A 108 11.43 -7.68 -5.70
CA SER A 108 11.21 -8.72 -4.70
C SER A 108 9.87 -9.43 -4.92
N TYR A 109 8.83 -8.66 -5.24
CA TYR A 109 7.50 -9.18 -5.51
C TYR A 109 7.47 -10.17 -6.68
N THR A 110 8.19 -9.89 -7.77
CA THR A 110 8.28 -10.78 -8.94
C THR A 110 8.97 -12.12 -8.66
N LYS A 111 9.58 -12.28 -7.49
CA LYS A 111 10.29 -13.49 -7.07
C LYS A 111 9.52 -14.33 -6.04
N LEU A 112 8.32 -13.90 -5.64
CA LEU A 112 7.50 -14.67 -4.71
C LEU A 112 6.97 -15.92 -5.40
N ASP A 113 7.07 -17.07 -4.72
CA ASP A 113 6.52 -18.33 -5.22
C ASP A 113 4.98 -18.32 -5.26
N ALA A 114 4.37 -17.63 -4.29
CA ALA A 114 2.94 -17.38 -4.22
C ALA A 114 2.69 -15.98 -3.62
N VAL A 115 1.63 -15.33 -4.09
CA VAL A 115 1.21 -14.01 -3.62
C VAL A 115 0.08 -14.15 -2.63
N GLY A 116 0.30 -13.74 -1.38
CA GLY A 116 -0.70 -13.73 -0.32
C GLY A 116 -1.74 -12.61 -0.46
N ASN A 117 -2.72 -12.63 0.44
CA ASN A 117 -3.74 -11.58 0.48
C ASN A 117 -3.18 -10.25 0.97
N ASP A 118 -2.21 -10.32 1.87
CA ASP A 118 -1.48 -9.26 2.55
C ASP A 118 -0.14 -8.89 1.87
N ASP A 119 0.16 -9.47 0.71
CA ASP A 119 1.28 -9.08 -0.13
C ASP A 119 0.86 -8.01 -1.16
N PHE A 120 1.61 -6.91 -1.15
CA PHE A 120 1.49 -5.78 -2.07
C PHE A 120 2.86 -5.46 -2.68
N PHE A 121 2.88 -4.65 -3.72
CA PHE A 121 4.13 -4.10 -4.22
C PHE A 121 4.02 -2.64 -4.58
N CYS A 122 5.15 -1.94 -4.48
CA CYS A 122 5.28 -0.55 -4.83
C CYS A 122 6.49 -0.36 -5.74
N ARG A 123 6.29 0.41 -6.82
CA ARG A 123 7.35 0.86 -7.74
C ARG A 123 7.28 2.35 -8.07
N PHE A 124 6.30 3.04 -7.49
CA PHE A 124 6.07 4.46 -7.72
C PHE A 124 5.87 5.19 -6.40
N GLU A 125 6.45 6.38 -6.32
CA GLU A 125 5.97 7.44 -5.44
C GLU A 125 4.87 8.23 -6.14
N TYR A 126 3.93 8.74 -5.36
CA TYR A 126 2.74 9.44 -5.84
C TYR A 126 2.55 10.76 -5.10
N ASN A 127 2.34 11.85 -5.83
CA ASN A 127 1.93 13.12 -5.24
C ASN A 127 0.41 13.17 -5.16
N SER A 128 -0.13 13.15 -3.94
CA SER A 128 -1.56 13.10 -3.67
C SER A 128 -2.31 14.35 -4.11
N SER A 129 -1.61 15.49 -4.22
CA SER A 129 -2.20 16.78 -4.61
C SER A 129 -2.17 17.02 -6.12
N THR A 130 -1.09 16.66 -6.79
CA THR A 130 -0.91 16.92 -8.23
C THR A 130 -1.20 15.72 -9.12
N GLY A 131 -1.21 14.51 -8.55
CA GLY A 131 -1.35 13.26 -9.30
C GLY A 131 -0.08 12.81 -10.01
N ALA A 132 1.06 13.48 -9.77
CA ALA A 132 2.33 13.14 -10.38
C ALA A 132 2.90 11.83 -9.82
N PHE A 133 3.61 11.08 -10.69
CA PHE A 133 4.29 9.85 -10.34
C PHE A 133 5.80 9.99 -10.47
N ASN A 134 6.54 9.32 -9.58
CA ASN A 134 8.00 9.20 -9.65
C ASN A 134 8.41 7.72 -9.53
N PRO A 135 9.16 7.15 -10.49
CA PRO A 135 9.58 7.77 -11.75
C PRO A 135 8.41 8.03 -12.70
N ASP A 136 8.53 9.08 -13.52
CA ASP A 136 7.53 9.45 -14.53
C ASP A 136 7.60 8.57 -15.80
N ARG A 137 8.68 7.79 -15.95
CA ARG A 137 8.92 6.86 -17.04
C ARG A 137 9.29 5.48 -16.50
N VAL A 138 8.63 4.44 -17.01
CA VAL A 138 8.95 3.04 -16.70
C VAL A 138 9.06 2.25 -17.99
N ALA A 139 10.01 1.32 -18.03
CA ALA A 139 10.19 0.41 -19.15
C ALA A 139 8.92 -0.43 -19.37
N VAL A 140 8.33 -0.31 -20.56
CA VAL A 140 7.19 -1.12 -20.98
C VAL A 140 7.72 -2.29 -21.79
N TYR A 141 7.65 -3.51 -21.24
CA TYR A 141 7.87 -4.71 -22.02
C TYR A 141 6.56 -5.08 -22.70
N ARG A 142 6.47 -4.86 -24.01
CA ARG A 142 5.37 -5.40 -24.82
C ARG A 142 5.51 -6.92 -24.81
N SER A 143 4.52 -7.64 -24.29
CA SER A 143 4.53 -9.09 -24.35
C SER A 143 4.55 -9.53 -25.82
N VAL A 144 5.57 -10.32 -26.16
CA VAL A 144 5.84 -10.89 -27.50
C VAL A 144 4.66 -11.76 -28.00
N TRP A 145 3.75 -12.14 -27.09
CA TRP A 145 2.48 -12.81 -27.39
C TRP A 145 1.55 -12.02 -28.33
N SER A 146 1.61 -10.68 -28.32
CA SER A 146 0.81 -9.85 -29.25
C SER A 146 1.31 -9.88 -30.70
N GLN A 147 2.55 -10.33 -30.93
CA GLN A 147 3.17 -10.41 -32.25
C GLN A 147 3.02 -11.83 -32.85
N LEU A 148 2.99 -12.87 -32.02
CA LEU A 148 2.77 -14.25 -32.44
C LEU A 148 1.32 -14.54 -32.86
N MET A 149 0.31 -13.89 -32.26
CA MET A 149 -1.09 -14.04 -32.73
C MET A 149 -1.38 -13.35 -34.07
N ARG A 150 -0.47 -12.52 -34.60
CA ARG A 150 -0.57 -12.02 -35.98
C ARG A 150 0.10 -12.92 -37.01
N TYR A 151 0.83 -13.95 -36.57
CA TYR A 151 1.54 -14.88 -37.47
C TYR A 151 0.85 -16.24 -37.59
N THR A 152 -0.09 -16.58 -36.70
CA THR A 152 -0.84 -17.85 -36.77
C THR A 152 -2.17 -17.76 -37.54
N SER A 153 -2.59 -16.58 -37.99
CA SER A 153 -3.82 -16.41 -38.78
C SER A 153 -3.64 -16.52 -40.30
N THR A 154 -2.42 -16.83 -40.78
CA THR A 154 -2.14 -16.97 -42.23
C THR A 154 -1.87 -18.40 -42.67
N ILE A 155 -1.99 -19.40 -41.78
CA ILE A 155 -1.82 -20.82 -42.12
C ILE A 155 -3.13 -21.56 -41.82
N TRP A 156 -4.22 -21.20 -42.52
CA TRP A 156 -5.41 -22.03 -42.74
C TRP A 156 -6.19 -21.46 -43.93
N SER A 157 -5.63 -21.61 -45.13
CA SER A 157 -6.39 -21.42 -46.38
C SER A 157 -5.72 -22.21 -47.51
N GLN A 158 -5.59 -23.51 -47.31
CA GLN A 158 -5.37 -24.50 -48.36
C GLN A 158 -5.82 -25.83 -47.78
N ASP A 159 -7.09 -26.16 -48.05
CA ASP A 159 -7.65 -27.50 -48.20
C ASP A 159 -9.17 -27.35 -48.21
N TYR A 160 -9.71 -27.08 -49.41
CA TYR A 160 -10.93 -27.66 -50.02
C TYR A 160 -11.17 -26.99 -51.38
#